data_AF-T2ITK4-F1
#
_entry.id   AF-T2ITK4-F1
#
_cell.length_a   1.000
_cell.length_b   1.000
_cell.length_c   1.000
_cell.angle_alpha   90.00
_cell.angle_beta   90.00
_cell.angle_gamma   90.00
#
_symmetry.space_group_name_H-M   'P 1'
#
loop_
_entity.id
_entity.type
_entity.pdbx_description
1 polymer ?
#
loop_
_entity_poly.entity_id
_entity_poly.type
_entity_poly.pdbx_seq_one_letter_code
_entity_poly.pdbx_strand_id
1 'polypeptide(L)' 'MIGLEGGLTFGSLTLNDVGGDTSVMFNSEELAIIKGVQSSNLASDSFVPVTI' A
#
# COMPACT_ATOMS: atom_id res chain seq x y z
N MET A 1 -0.96 6.39 8.84
CA MET A 1 -0.25 5.11 8.68
C MET A 1 -1.24 4.05 8.24
N ILE A 2 -0.82 3.17 7.35
CA ILE A 2 -1.62 2.09 6.76
C ILE A 2 -1.17 0.78 7.41
N GLY A 3 -2.11 -0.01 7.93
CA GLY A 3 -1.80 -1.28 8.57
C GLY A 3 -1.49 -2.39 7.55
N LEU A 4 -0.45 -3.19 7.80
CA LEU A 4 -0.13 -4.40 7.06
C LEU A 4 -0.36 -5.63 7.95
N GLU A 5 -1.29 -6.48 7.54
CA GLU A 5 -1.63 -7.72 8.24
C GLU A 5 -1.07 -8.95 7.52
N GLY A 6 -1.18 -10.13 8.14
CA GLY A 6 -0.82 -11.41 7.50
C GLY A 6 0.67 -11.59 7.20
N GLY A 7 1.55 -10.84 7.88
CA GLY A 7 2.99 -10.89 7.63
C GLY A 7 3.44 -10.10 6.40
N LEU A 8 2.57 -9.29 5.80
CA LEU A 8 2.93 -8.40 4.70
C LEU A 8 3.96 -7.35 5.16
N THR A 9 4.89 -7.05 4.26
CA THR A 9 5.88 -5.98 4.43
C THR A 9 5.75 -4.97 3.30
N PHE A 10 6.21 -3.74 3.48
CA PHE A 10 6.18 -2.74 2.41
C PHE A 10 6.87 -3.23 1.12
N GLY A 11 8.01 -3.94 1.26
CA GLY A 11 8.74 -4.48 0.12
C GLY A 11 8.02 -5.61 -0.65
N SER A 12 6.94 -6.16 -0.10
CA SER A 12 6.08 -7.11 -0.80
C SER A 12 4.95 -6.45 -1.60
N LEU A 13 4.74 -5.15 -1.43
CA LEU A 13 3.67 -4.41 -2.11
C LEU A 13 4.14 -3.78 -3.41
N THR A 14 3.24 -3.75 -4.39
CA THR A 14 3.37 -2.92 -5.59
C THR A 14 2.41 -1.74 -5.45
N LEU A 15 2.91 -0.52 -5.61
CA LEU A 15 2.10 0.70 -5.63
C LEU A 15 1.96 1.17 -7.08
N ASN A 16 0.73 1.31 -7.56
CA ASN A 16 0.43 1.79 -8.90
C ASN A 16 -0.44 3.04 -8.83
N ASP A 17 -0.09 4.08 -9.57
CA ASP A 17 -0.95 5.26 -9.68
C ASP A 17 -2.08 5.01 -10.68
N VAL A 18 -3.30 5.33 -10.25
CA VAL A 18 -4.52 5.19 -11.05
C VAL A 18 -5.26 6.52 -11.01
N GLY A 19 -4.93 7.39 -11.98
CA GLY A 19 -5.42 8.76 -11.97
C GLY A 19 -4.86 9.56 -10.79
N GLY A 20 -5.74 10.06 -9.92
CA GLY A 20 -5.38 10.81 -8.70
C GLY A 20 -5.12 9.94 -7.47
N ASP A 21 -5.27 8.63 -7.58
CA ASP A 21 -5.25 7.67 -6.48
C ASP A 21 -4.06 6.70 -6.59
N THR A 22 -3.79 5.95 -5.52
CA THR A 22 -2.82 4.84 -5.53
C THR A 22 -3.51 3.51 -5.26
N SER A 23 -3.33 2.55 -6.15
CA SER A 23 -3.66 1.13 -5.95
C SER A 23 -2.51 0.42 -5.24
N VAL A 24 -2.82 -0.27 -4.14
CA VAL A 24 -1.90 -1.11 -3.38
C VAL A 24 -2.15 -2.56 -3.76
N MET A 25 -1.14 -3.23 -4.31
CA MET A 25 -1.25 -4.59 -4.81
C MET A 25 -0.28 -5.55 -4.14
N PHE A 26 -0.68 -6.82 -4.07
CA PHE A 26 0.16 -7.95 -3.64
C PHE A 26 -0.11 -9.14 -4.55
N ASN A 27 0.93 -9.77 -5.11
CA ASN A 27 0.79 -10.92 -6.04
C ASN A 27 -0.24 -10.70 -7.17
N SER A 28 -0.25 -9.50 -7.76
CA SER A 28 -1.19 -9.07 -8.82
C SER A 28 -2.66 -8.94 -8.39
N GLU A 29 -2.96 -9.01 -7.10
CA GLU A 29 -4.27 -8.72 -6.53
C GLU A 29 -4.28 -7.31 -5.92
N GLU A 30 -5.33 -6.54 -6.19
CA GLU A 30 -5.54 -5.23 -5.57
C GLU A 30 -6.09 -5.40 -4.15
N LEU A 31 -5.31 -4.97 -3.15
CA LEU A 31 -5.70 -5.04 -1.74
C LEU A 31 -6.51 -3.80 -1.32
N ALA A 32 -6.14 -2.64 -1.83
CA ALA A 32 -6.76 -1.37 -1.48
C ALA A 32 -6.50 -0.27 -2.52
N ILE A 33 -7.36 0.76 -2.53
CA ILE A 33 -7.11 2.02 -3.23
C ILE A 33 -7.07 3.15 -2.20
N ILE A 34 -5.98 3.91 -2.19
CA ILE A 34 -5.80 5.11 -1.38
C ILE A 34 -6.21 6.31 -2.24
N LYS A 35 -7.36 6.89 -1.91
CA LYS A 35 -7.94 8.01 -2.66
C LYS A 35 -7.17 9.31 -2.48
N GLY A 36 -6.91 10.02 -3.57
CA GLY A 36 -6.30 11.36 -3.58
C GLY A 36 -4.84 11.40 -3.13
N VAL A 37 -4.15 10.26 -3.13
CA VAL A 37 -2.74 10.13 -2.77
C VAL A 37 -2.03 9.50 -3.97
N GLN A 38 -0.87 10.05 -4.33
CA GLN A 38 0.01 9.45 -5.34
C GLN A 38 1.04 8.55 -4.67
N SER A 39 1.52 7.53 -5.39
CA SER A 39 2.43 6.50 -4.88
C SER A 39 3.75 7.12 -4.45
N SER A 40 4.17 8.19 -5.12
CA SER A 40 5.34 9.01 -4.78
C SER A 40 5.25 9.73 -3.43
N ASN A 41 4.04 9.86 -2.86
CA ASN A 41 3.84 10.40 -1.52
C ASN A 41 3.88 9.30 -0.44
N LEU A 42 4.03 8.04 -0.81
CA LEU A 42 4.06 6.90 0.09
C LEU A 42 5.47 6.33 0.15
N ALA A 43 5.92 6.03 1.36
CA ALA A 43 7.19 5.38 1.63
C ALA A 43 7.00 4.27 2.67
N SER A 44 8.07 3.55 2.99
CA SER A 44 8.01 2.42 3.92
C SER A 44 7.47 2.80 5.31
N ASP A 45 7.68 4.03 5.77
CA ASP A 45 7.17 4.58 7.03
C ASP A 45 5.67 4.95 7.00
N SER A 46 5.08 5.00 5.81
CA SER A 46 3.63 5.17 5.64
C SER A 46 2.86 3.92 6.03
N PHE A 47 3.53 2.77 6.08
CA PHE A 47 2.97 1.46 6.39
C PHE A 47 3.56 0.90 7.68
N VAL A 48 2.70 0.31 8.51
CA VAL A 48 3.11 -0.31 9.77
C VAL A 48 2.62 -1.75 9.84
N PRO A 49 3.48 -2.71 10.21
CA PRO A 49 3.02 -4.06 10.53
C PRO A 49 2.03 -4.00 11.68
N VAL A 50 0.88 -4.65 11.50
CA VAL A 50 -0.13 -4.80 12.55
C VAL A 50 0.01 -6.21 13.10
N THR A 51 0.30 -6.32 14.40
CA THR A 51 0.18 -7.58 15.13
C THR A 51 -1.24 -7.59 15.72
N ILE A 52 -2.04 -8.57 15.30
CA ILE A 52 -3.41 -8.79 15.78
C ILE A 52 -3.45 -10.01 16.70
#